data_AF-A0A0R1VPV7-F1
#
_entry.id   AF-A0A0R1VPV7-F1
#
_cell.length_a   1.000
_cell.length_b   1.000
_cell.length_c   1.000
_cell.angle_alpha   90.00
_cell.angle_beta   90.00
_cell.angle_gamma   90.00
#
_symmetry.space_group_name_H-M   'P 1'
#
loop_
_entity.id
_entity.type
_entity.pdbx_description
1 polymer ?
#
loop_
_entity_poly.entity_id
_entity_poly.type
_entity_poly.pdbx_seq_one_letter_code
_entity_poly.pdbx_strand_id
1 'polypeptide(L)'
;MSKIKNWLTLEDDYLPSMRTVSWIAFSLLIVSTPFFAFTSGMGQYLREYLGLIWHLSMFFFINKLPVPDWGKKAGTYWIILDVLSGLLYLNNFYGISGNLSLGIATVSLTMPNTVRYAAHIFEGIWMISSSLTTKNRVIQVCGILTGILIAGYSLVCPFAPSWLLALNSPFMYVWFIWIVRGKY
;
A
#
# COMPACT_ATOMS: atom_id res chain seq x y z
N MET A 1 -5.02 33.88 4.43
CA MET A 1 -4.31 33.38 3.23
C MET A 1 -2.85 32.94 3.46
N SER A 2 -2.23 33.09 4.64
CA SER A 2 -0.80 32.70 4.83
C SER A 2 -0.55 31.21 5.08
N LYS A 3 -1.50 30.45 5.64
CA LYS A 3 -1.30 29.03 5.97
C LYS A 3 -1.31 28.07 4.77
N ILE A 4 -1.91 28.47 3.64
CA ILE A 4 -1.98 27.63 2.43
C ILE A 4 -0.64 27.65 1.67
N LYS A 5 0.11 28.76 1.74
CA LYS A 5 1.38 28.95 1.01
C LYS A 5 2.44 27.89 1.35
N ASN A 6 2.44 27.36 2.57
CA ASN A 6 3.44 26.38 3.03
C ASN A 6 3.19 24.93 2.58
N TRP A 7 2.04 24.61 1.95
CA TRP A 7 1.77 23.22 1.55
C TRP A 7 2.40 22.85 0.22
N LEU A 8 2.62 23.85 -0.66
CA LEU A 8 3.14 23.69 -2.01
C LEU A 8 4.60 24.12 -2.15
N THR A 9 5.25 24.49 -1.05
CA THR A 9 6.70 24.74 -1.05
C THR A 9 7.42 23.41 -1.22
N LEU A 10 8.21 23.32 -2.28
CA LEU A 10 9.12 22.21 -2.50
C LEU A 10 10.33 22.35 -1.57
N GLU A 11 10.82 21.23 -1.07
CA GLU A 11 12.08 21.14 -0.34
C GLU A 11 13.23 20.81 -1.33
N ASP A 12 14.45 20.63 -0.82
CA ASP A 12 15.66 20.45 -1.63
C ASP A 12 15.64 19.19 -2.52
N ASP A 13 14.78 18.23 -2.20
CA ASP A 13 14.53 17.02 -2.98
C ASP A 13 13.44 17.20 -4.05
N TYR A 14 13.00 18.43 -4.30
CA TYR A 14 11.93 18.81 -5.23
C TYR A 14 10.56 18.18 -4.91
N LEU A 15 10.37 17.70 -3.68
CA LEU A 15 9.10 17.19 -3.18
C LEU A 15 8.48 18.15 -2.18
N PRO A 16 7.14 18.17 -2.04
CA PRO A 16 6.50 18.82 -0.91
C PRO A 16 7.00 18.25 0.42
N SER A 17 6.79 19.01 1.50
CA SER A 17 7.19 18.58 2.83
C SER A 17 6.66 17.19 3.22
N MET A 18 7.40 16.50 4.10
CA MET A 18 6.98 15.21 4.66
C MET A 18 5.56 15.25 5.25
N ARG A 19 5.21 16.37 5.88
CA ARG A 19 3.86 16.60 6.39
C ARG A 19 2.83 16.66 5.26
N THR A 20 3.11 17.38 4.19
CA THR A 20 2.19 17.47 3.04
C THR A 20 1.96 16.09 2.42
N VAL A 21 3.04 15.38 2.07
CA VAL A 21 2.91 14.07 1.38
C VAL A 21 2.25 13.02 2.25
N SER A 22 2.51 13.01 3.56
CA SER A 22 1.83 12.10 4.50
C SER A 22 0.34 12.39 4.62
N TRP A 23 -0.07 13.66 4.70
CA TRP A 23 -1.49 14.02 4.72
C TRP A 23 -2.22 13.63 3.44
N ILE A 24 -1.61 13.87 2.27
CA ILE A 24 -2.19 13.49 0.98
C ILE A 24 -2.41 11.98 0.93
N ALA A 25 -1.36 11.20 1.18
CA ALA A 25 -1.41 9.76 1.09
C ALA A 25 -2.37 9.13 2.13
N PHE A 26 -2.40 9.65 3.36
CA PHE A 26 -3.33 9.18 4.38
C PHE A 26 -4.79 9.54 4.08
N SER A 27 -5.05 10.75 3.55
CA SER A 27 -6.41 11.14 3.15
C SER A 27 -6.93 10.27 2.03
N LEU A 28 -6.08 9.98 1.03
CA LEU A 28 -6.41 9.05 -0.05
C LEU A 28 -6.66 7.63 0.48
N LEU A 29 -5.89 7.14 1.47
CA LEU A 29 -6.17 5.84 2.10
C LEU A 29 -7.57 5.80 2.74
N ILE A 30 -7.93 6.82 3.51
CA ILE A 30 -9.24 6.93 4.17
C ILE A 30 -10.36 6.94 3.13
N VAL A 31 -10.21 7.72 2.06
CA VAL A 31 -11.21 7.84 0.99
C VAL A 31 -11.35 6.52 0.22
N SER A 32 -10.25 5.82 -0.05
CA SER A 32 -10.24 4.58 -0.82
C SER A 32 -10.80 3.38 -0.05
N THR A 33 -10.63 3.33 1.27
CA THR A 33 -10.92 2.12 2.06
C THR A 33 -12.39 1.67 2.05
N PRO A 34 -13.41 2.55 2.15
CA PRO A 34 -14.80 2.14 2.03
C PRO A 34 -15.09 1.39 0.72
N PHE A 35 -14.33 1.68 -0.34
CA PHE A 35 -14.51 1.04 -1.64
C PHE A 35 -13.97 -0.39 -1.70
N PHE A 36 -13.19 -0.84 -0.70
CA PHE A 36 -12.72 -2.22 -0.62
C PHE A 36 -13.87 -3.23 -0.48
N ALA A 37 -15.03 -2.78 0.00
CA ALA A 37 -16.24 -3.60 0.07
C ALA A 37 -16.83 -3.94 -1.32
N PHE A 38 -16.50 -3.20 -2.38
CA PHE A 38 -17.01 -3.46 -3.71
C PHE A 38 -16.12 -4.44 -4.47
N THR A 39 -16.63 -5.64 -4.74
CA THR A 39 -15.92 -6.72 -5.44
C THR A 39 -16.48 -7.02 -6.83
N SER A 40 -17.41 -6.23 -7.33
CA SER A 40 -17.99 -6.36 -8.67
C SER A 40 -18.56 -5.03 -9.19
N GLY A 41 -18.82 -4.98 -10.50
CA GLY A 41 -19.50 -3.87 -11.16
C GLY A 41 -18.76 -2.53 -11.05
N MET A 42 -19.51 -1.42 -11.17
CA MET A 42 -18.96 -0.05 -11.15
C MET A 42 -18.18 0.27 -9.87
N GLY A 43 -18.65 -0.22 -8.71
CA GLY A 43 -17.98 0.02 -7.43
C GLY A 43 -16.56 -0.55 -7.39
N GLN A 44 -16.34 -1.68 -8.05
CA GLN A 44 -15.01 -2.26 -8.17
C GLN A 44 -14.09 -1.45 -9.09
N TYR A 45 -14.59 -0.92 -10.20
CA TYR A 45 -13.79 0.00 -11.05
C TYR A 45 -13.37 1.24 -10.26
N LEU A 46 -14.30 1.86 -9.51
CA LEU A 46 -13.99 2.99 -8.64
C LEU A 46 -12.93 2.64 -7.59
N ARG A 47 -13.03 1.45 -6.97
CA ARG A 47 -12.01 0.94 -6.05
C ARG A 47 -10.63 0.90 -6.70
N GLU A 48 -10.51 0.33 -7.90
CA GLU A 48 -9.21 0.22 -8.56
C GLU A 48 -8.65 1.59 -8.97
N TYR A 49 -9.48 2.52 -9.46
CA TYR A 49 -9.02 3.88 -9.77
C TYR A 49 -8.53 4.64 -8.52
N LEU A 50 -9.29 4.60 -7.43
CA LEU A 50 -8.88 5.22 -6.16
C LEU A 50 -7.63 4.56 -5.59
N GLY A 51 -7.52 3.24 -5.72
CA GLY A 51 -6.31 2.48 -5.42
C GLY A 51 -5.12 2.99 -6.21
N LEU A 52 -5.22 3.10 -7.54
CA LEU A 52 -4.14 3.62 -8.39
C LEU A 52 -3.68 5.01 -7.97
N ILE A 53 -4.62 5.93 -7.73
CA ILE A 53 -4.31 7.30 -7.28
C ILE A 53 -3.56 7.25 -5.93
N TRP A 54 -4.01 6.40 -5.00
CA TRP A 54 -3.34 6.22 -3.72
C TRP A 54 -1.90 5.67 -3.88
N HIS A 55 -1.68 4.61 -4.65
CA HIS A 55 -0.33 4.06 -4.89
C HIS A 55 0.60 5.09 -5.53
N LEU A 56 0.12 5.87 -6.51
CA LEU A 56 0.89 6.95 -7.11
C LEU A 56 1.25 8.04 -6.10
N SER A 57 0.36 8.35 -5.16
CA SER A 57 0.68 9.28 -4.06
C SER A 57 1.73 8.70 -3.11
N MET A 58 1.68 7.39 -2.86
CA MET A 58 2.64 6.68 -2.01
C MET A 58 4.06 6.73 -2.59
N PHE A 59 4.23 6.78 -3.91
CA PHE A 59 5.54 6.96 -4.54
C PHE A 59 6.31 8.17 -3.97
N PHE A 60 5.65 9.33 -3.86
CA PHE A 60 6.27 10.53 -3.30
C PHE A 60 6.56 10.36 -1.81
N PHE A 61 5.64 9.75 -1.07
CA PHE A 61 5.78 9.52 0.35
C PHE A 61 6.92 8.55 0.69
N ILE A 62 7.09 7.47 -0.07
CA ILE A 62 8.19 6.50 0.03
C ILE A 62 9.54 7.21 -0.11
N ASN A 63 9.67 8.07 -1.11
CA ASN A 63 10.91 8.78 -1.38
C ASN A 63 11.24 9.82 -0.29
N LYS A 64 10.22 10.36 0.38
CA LYS A 64 10.36 11.37 1.44
C LYS A 64 10.74 10.81 2.80
N LEU A 65 10.34 9.58 3.10
CA LEU A 65 10.69 8.94 4.37
C LEU A 65 12.20 8.67 4.47
N PRO A 66 12.81 8.80 5.67
CA PRO A 66 14.22 8.50 5.88
C PRO A 66 14.43 6.98 6.03
N VAL A 67 14.17 6.26 4.93
CA VAL A 67 14.34 4.80 4.78
C VAL A 67 15.69 4.55 4.10
N PRO A 68 16.42 3.46 4.41
CA PRO A 68 17.60 3.09 3.64
C PRO A 68 17.27 2.90 2.15
N ASP A 69 18.25 3.13 1.27
CA ASP A 69 18.05 3.11 -0.19
C ASP A 69 17.45 1.81 -0.71
N TRP A 70 17.84 0.66 -0.15
CA TRP A 70 17.26 -0.64 -0.52
C TRP A 70 15.78 -0.74 -0.14
N GLY A 71 15.37 -0.13 0.99
CA GLY A 71 13.99 -0.06 1.43
C GLY A 71 13.16 0.85 0.55
N LYS A 72 13.70 2.01 0.13
CA LYS A 72 13.06 2.88 -0.86
C LYS A 72 12.86 2.16 -2.20
N LYS A 73 13.85 1.41 -2.67
CA LYS A 73 13.71 0.58 -3.89
C LYS A 73 12.60 -0.46 -3.75
N ALA A 74 12.50 -1.14 -2.60
CA ALA A 74 11.39 -2.05 -2.33
C ALA A 74 10.04 -1.31 -2.42
N GLY A 75 9.92 -0.14 -1.79
CA GLY A 75 8.71 0.68 -1.90
C GLY A 75 8.38 1.05 -3.35
N THR A 76 9.39 1.43 -4.14
CA THR A 76 9.20 1.72 -5.57
C THR A 76 8.72 0.50 -6.37
N TYR A 77 9.28 -0.69 -6.12
CA TYR A 77 8.82 -1.93 -6.76
C TYR A 77 7.38 -2.27 -6.40
N TRP A 78 7.01 -2.08 -5.14
CA TRP A 78 5.61 -2.19 -4.70
C TRP A 78 4.70 -1.30 -5.54
N ILE A 79 5.00 0.00 -5.65
CA ILE A 79 4.16 0.92 -6.42
C ILE A 79 4.05 0.51 -7.90
N ILE A 80 5.18 0.15 -8.53
CA ILE A 80 5.17 -0.27 -9.95
C ILE A 80 4.25 -1.47 -10.15
N LEU A 81 4.35 -2.47 -9.28
CA LEU A 81 3.56 -3.71 -9.39
C LEU A 81 2.08 -3.48 -9.08
N ASP A 82 1.74 -2.68 -8.06
CA ASP A 82 0.32 -2.41 -7.78
C ASP A 82 -0.33 -1.48 -8.82
N VAL A 83 0.44 -0.57 -9.42
CA VAL A 83 -0.02 0.17 -10.60
C VAL A 83 -0.28 -0.77 -11.77
N LEU A 84 0.64 -1.70 -12.06
CA LEU A 84 0.44 -2.72 -13.08
C LEU A 84 -0.79 -3.58 -12.77
N SER A 85 -0.95 -4.04 -11.53
CA SER A 85 -2.08 -4.84 -11.09
C SER A 85 -3.41 -4.11 -11.30
N GLY A 86 -3.49 -2.83 -10.90
CA GLY A 86 -4.69 -2.01 -11.11
C GLY A 86 -5.01 -1.81 -12.60
N LEU A 87 -4.00 -1.56 -13.44
CA LEU A 87 -4.19 -1.43 -14.88
C LEU A 87 -4.65 -2.73 -15.54
N LEU A 88 -4.09 -3.87 -15.15
CA LEU A 88 -4.55 -5.18 -15.62
C LEU A 88 -6.01 -5.42 -15.22
N TYR A 89 -6.39 -5.04 -13.99
CA TYR A 89 -7.77 -5.13 -13.52
C TYR A 89 -8.71 -4.27 -14.37
N LEU A 90 -8.41 -2.98 -14.51
CA LEU A 90 -9.24 -2.02 -15.26
C LEU A 90 -9.41 -2.40 -16.73
N ASN A 91 -8.42 -3.06 -17.33
CA ASN A 91 -8.46 -3.52 -18.72
C ASN A 91 -8.92 -4.99 -18.85
N ASN A 92 -9.47 -5.58 -17.79
CA ASN A 92 -10.02 -6.93 -17.78
C ASN A 92 -9.02 -8.05 -18.16
N PHE A 93 -7.73 -7.86 -17.90
CA PHE A 93 -6.70 -8.88 -18.11
C PHE A 93 -6.66 -9.86 -16.93
N TYR A 94 -7.68 -10.71 -16.80
CA TYR A 94 -7.78 -11.68 -15.70
C TYR A 94 -7.03 -12.99 -15.93
N GLY A 95 -6.49 -13.21 -17.13
CA GLY A 95 -5.94 -14.49 -17.58
C GLY A 95 -4.64 -14.92 -16.88
N ILE A 96 -4.80 -15.56 -15.72
CA ILE A 96 -4.23 -16.83 -15.26
C ILE A 96 -5.30 -17.28 -14.26
N SER A 97 -6.04 -18.35 -14.51
CA SER A 97 -6.97 -18.90 -13.51
C SER A 97 -6.21 -20.03 -12.82
N GLY A 98 -6.01 -19.93 -11.51
CA GLY A 98 -5.38 -21.00 -10.74
C GLY A 98 -6.05 -22.34 -11.02
N ASN A 99 -5.26 -23.41 -11.17
CA ASN A 99 -5.82 -24.73 -11.42
C ASN A 99 -6.51 -25.24 -10.15
N LEU A 100 -7.84 -25.08 -10.10
CA LEU A 100 -8.68 -25.54 -9.00
C LEU A 100 -8.59 -27.07 -8.79
N SER A 101 -8.14 -27.85 -9.79
CA SER A 101 -7.96 -29.30 -9.65
C SER A 101 -6.87 -29.68 -8.65
N LEU A 102 -6.00 -28.74 -8.27
CA LEU A 102 -5.01 -28.98 -7.22
C LEU A 102 -5.63 -28.97 -5.82
N GLY A 103 -6.88 -28.51 -5.66
CA GLY A 103 -7.56 -28.44 -4.35
C GLY A 103 -6.94 -27.44 -3.37
N ILE A 104 -6.02 -26.58 -3.85
CA ILE A 104 -5.17 -25.73 -3.02
C ILE A 104 -5.79 -24.35 -2.75
N ALA A 105 -6.62 -23.81 -3.65
CA ALA A 105 -6.93 -22.37 -3.66
C ALA A 105 -8.19 -21.99 -2.85
N THR A 106 -8.00 -21.24 -1.76
CA THR A 106 -9.05 -20.54 -0.99
C THR A 106 -9.50 -19.23 -1.65
N VAL A 107 -8.72 -18.71 -2.61
CA VAL A 107 -8.96 -17.44 -3.31
C VAL A 107 -8.72 -17.56 -4.81
N SER A 108 -9.44 -16.74 -5.60
CA SER A 108 -9.24 -16.67 -7.06
C SER A 108 -7.91 -15.97 -7.38
N LEU A 109 -6.90 -16.76 -7.77
CA LEU A 109 -5.59 -16.28 -8.21
C LEU A 109 -5.65 -15.83 -9.67
N THR A 110 -6.26 -14.67 -9.92
CA THR A 110 -6.22 -14.02 -11.23
C THR A 110 -4.84 -13.40 -11.48
N MET A 111 -4.52 -13.09 -12.75
CA MET A 111 -3.28 -12.38 -13.08
C MET A 111 -3.13 -11.04 -12.31
N PRO A 112 -4.15 -10.16 -12.22
CA PRO A 112 -4.05 -8.93 -11.42
C PRO A 112 -3.78 -9.20 -9.94
N ASN A 113 -4.46 -10.19 -9.33
CA ASN A 113 -4.26 -10.53 -7.93
C ASN A 113 -2.86 -11.08 -7.66
N THR A 114 -2.34 -11.92 -8.57
CA THR A 114 -0.99 -12.48 -8.45
C THR A 114 0.06 -11.37 -8.47
N VAL A 115 -0.08 -10.41 -9.39
CA VAL A 115 0.79 -9.22 -9.44
C VAL A 115 0.66 -8.38 -8.16
N ARG A 116 -0.56 -8.21 -7.63
CA ARG A 116 -0.81 -7.51 -6.36
C ARG A 116 -0.11 -8.17 -5.18
N TYR A 117 -0.19 -9.50 -5.09
CA TYR A 117 0.47 -10.24 -4.01
C TYR A 117 1.99 -10.14 -4.11
N ALA A 118 2.56 -10.12 -5.32
CA ALA A 118 3.98 -9.80 -5.49
C ALA A 118 4.30 -8.37 -5.01
N ALA A 119 3.44 -7.39 -5.34
CA ALA A 119 3.57 -6.00 -4.89
C ALA A 119 3.58 -5.89 -3.36
N HIS A 120 2.64 -6.54 -2.69
CA HIS A 120 2.51 -6.61 -1.23
C HIS A 120 3.75 -7.19 -0.52
N ILE A 121 4.50 -8.10 -1.16
CA ILE A 121 5.78 -8.60 -0.60
C ILE A 121 6.78 -7.45 -0.50
N PHE A 122 6.90 -6.65 -1.56
CA PHE A 122 7.76 -5.47 -1.56
C PHE A 122 7.24 -4.36 -0.64
N GLU A 123 5.92 -4.21 -0.54
CA GLU A 123 5.29 -3.32 0.43
C GLU A 123 5.71 -3.69 1.84
N GLY A 124 5.64 -4.98 2.19
CA GLY A 124 6.01 -5.45 3.52
C GLY A 124 7.48 -5.21 3.83
N ILE A 125 8.38 -5.41 2.85
CA ILE A 125 9.80 -5.08 2.99
C ILE A 125 9.99 -3.58 3.25
N TRP A 126 9.33 -2.72 2.48
CA TRP A 126 9.39 -1.28 2.66
C TRP A 126 8.81 -0.85 4.02
N MET A 127 7.67 -1.40 4.42
CA MET A 127 7.01 -1.13 5.70
C MET A 127 7.89 -1.49 6.88
N ILE A 128 8.50 -2.67 6.86
CA ILE A 128 9.44 -3.10 7.91
C ILE A 128 10.66 -2.18 7.91
N SER A 129 11.27 -1.94 6.75
CA SER A 129 12.49 -1.14 6.65
C SER A 129 12.30 0.31 7.09
N SER A 130 11.19 0.96 6.73
CA SER A 130 10.84 2.31 7.17
C SER A 130 10.60 2.33 8.67
N SER A 131 9.85 1.37 9.19
CA SER A 131 9.54 1.30 10.61
C SER A 131 10.79 1.16 11.47
N LEU A 132 11.83 0.46 10.99
CA LEU A 132 13.10 0.32 11.70
C LEU A 132 13.92 1.62 11.79
N THR A 133 13.64 2.65 10.99
CA THR A 133 14.43 3.91 11.01
C THR A 133 13.92 4.98 11.96
N THR A 134 12.71 4.84 12.51
CA THR A 134 12.17 5.77 13.51
C THR A 134 12.52 5.33 14.93
N LYS A 135 12.56 6.27 15.89
CA LYS A 135 12.64 5.98 17.33
C LYS A 135 11.27 5.75 17.97
N ASN A 136 10.18 6.03 17.26
CA ASN A 136 8.83 5.88 17.78
C ASN A 136 8.41 4.41 17.79
N ARG A 137 8.24 3.84 18.99
CA ARG A 137 7.89 2.42 19.17
C ARG A 137 6.53 2.05 18.59
N VAL A 138 5.55 2.95 18.59
CA VAL A 138 4.22 2.68 18.02
C VAL A 138 4.34 2.52 16.51
N ILE A 139 5.04 3.43 15.84
CA ILE A 139 5.30 3.35 14.40
C ILE A 139 6.11 2.08 14.09
N GLN A 140 7.15 1.78 14.88
CA GLN A 140 7.93 0.55 14.73
C GLN A 140 7.05 -0.71 14.73
N VAL A 141 6.28 -0.92 15.81
CA VAL A 141 5.49 -2.14 16.00
C VAL A 141 4.39 -2.23 14.95
N CYS A 142 3.62 -1.16 14.75
CA CYS A 142 2.51 -1.18 13.79
C CYS A 142 3.00 -1.42 12.37
N GLY A 143 4.10 -0.78 11.96
CA GLY A 143 4.58 -0.96 10.59
C GLY A 143 5.27 -2.30 10.36
N ILE A 144 5.96 -2.87 11.36
CA ILE A 144 6.46 -4.24 11.30
C ILE A 144 5.31 -5.24 11.19
N LEU A 145 4.28 -5.12 12.03
CA LEU A 145 3.11 -6.00 11.98
C LEU A 145 2.36 -5.87 10.65
N THR A 146 2.16 -4.65 10.16
CA THR A 146 1.58 -4.39 8.83
C THR A 146 2.37 -5.13 7.76
N GLY A 147 3.71 -4.95 7.76
CA GLY A 147 4.58 -5.54 6.77
C GLY A 147 4.61 -7.06 6.79
N ILE A 148 4.64 -7.67 7.98
CA ILE A 148 4.57 -9.13 8.15
C ILE A 148 3.22 -9.66 7.66
N LEU A 149 2.11 -9.01 8.04
CA LEU A 149 0.78 -9.48 7.68
C LEU A 149 0.55 -9.40 6.16
N ILE A 150 0.95 -8.31 5.51
CA ILE A 150 0.73 -8.12 4.08
C ILE A 150 1.64 -9.01 3.22
N ALA A 151 2.95 -9.05 3.51
CA ALA A 151 3.89 -9.90 2.77
C ALA A 151 3.66 -11.39 3.09
N GLY A 152 3.44 -11.70 4.37
CA GLY A 152 3.18 -13.06 4.84
C GLY A 152 1.91 -13.62 4.22
N TYR A 153 0.80 -12.88 4.25
CA TYR A 153 -0.42 -13.29 3.55
C TYR A 153 -0.16 -13.53 2.08
N SER A 154 0.54 -12.65 1.38
CA SER A 154 0.81 -12.80 -0.06
C SER A 154 1.57 -14.08 -0.42
N LEU A 155 2.45 -14.57 0.46
CA LEU A 155 3.16 -15.85 0.29
C LEU A 155 2.27 -17.07 0.51
N VAL A 156 1.27 -16.97 1.39
CA VAL A 156 0.41 -18.09 1.79
C VAL A 156 -1.04 -17.95 1.32
N CYS A 157 -1.34 -16.94 0.50
CA CYS A 157 -2.70 -16.62 0.07
C CYS A 157 -3.45 -17.77 -0.62
N PRO A 158 -2.81 -18.76 -1.29
CA PRO A 158 -3.55 -19.90 -1.80
C PRO A 158 -4.21 -20.71 -0.68
N PHE A 159 -3.62 -20.74 0.51
CA PHE A 159 -4.05 -21.55 1.67
C PHE A 159 -4.78 -20.75 2.74
N ALA A 160 -4.87 -19.43 2.57
CA ALA A 160 -5.34 -18.51 3.60
C ALA A 160 -6.62 -17.79 3.15
N PRO A 161 -7.63 -17.65 4.02
CA PRO A 161 -8.81 -16.86 3.72
C PRO A 161 -8.48 -15.36 3.65
N SER A 162 -9.17 -14.62 2.79
CA SER A 162 -8.92 -13.20 2.53
C SER A 162 -9.07 -12.28 3.74
N TRP A 163 -9.84 -12.66 4.76
CA TRP A 163 -9.96 -11.87 5.98
C TRP A 163 -8.64 -11.75 6.76
N LEU A 164 -7.71 -12.72 6.61
CA LEU A 164 -6.39 -12.63 7.24
C LEU A 164 -5.60 -11.44 6.71
N LEU A 165 -5.73 -11.14 5.41
CA LEU A 165 -5.13 -9.94 4.84
C LEU A 165 -5.68 -8.69 5.52
N ALA A 166 -6.98 -8.61 5.77
CA ALA A 166 -7.62 -7.43 6.37
C ALA A 166 -7.09 -7.09 7.79
N LEU A 167 -6.46 -8.04 8.49
CA LEU A 167 -5.81 -7.77 9.77
C LEU A 167 -4.67 -6.75 9.68
N ASN A 168 -4.08 -6.54 8.50
CA ASN A 168 -3.03 -5.52 8.32
C ASN A 168 -3.57 -4.09 8.50
N SER A 169 -4.82 -3.83 8.10
CA SER A 169 -5.34 -2.48 7.91
C SER A 169 -5.34 -1.65 9.21
N PRO A 170 -5.81 -2.15 10.37
CA PRO A 170 -5.74 -1.38 11.62
C PRO A 170 -4.33 -0.92 11.98
N PHE A 171 -3.33 -1.78 11.76
CA PHE A 171 -1.93 -1.44 12.02
C PHE A 171 -1.41 -0.39 11.04
N MET A 172 -1.79 -0.49 9.76
CA MET A 172 -1.45 0.52 8.76
C MET A 172 -2.06 1.89 9.11
N TYR A 173 -3.31 1.92 9.56
CA TYR A 173 -3.98 3.15 10.01
C TYR A 173 -3.27 3.80 11.19
N VAL A 174 -2.94 3.00 12.21
CA VAL A 174 -2.21 3.49 13.38
C VAL A 174 -0.81 3.94 12.99
N TRP A 175 -0.12 3.20 12.13
CA TRP A 175 1.18 3.61 11.62
C TRP A 175 1.09 5.00 10.96
N PHE A 176 0.16 5.17 10.03
CA PHE A 176 0.10 6.36 9.19
C PHE A 176 -0.37 7.60 9.97
N ILE A 177 -1.36 7.47 10.87
CA ILE A 177 -1.84 8.60 11.67
C ILE A 177 -0.74 9.19 12.55
N TRP A 178 0.17 8.36 13.07
CA TRP A 178 1.29 8.85 13.87
C TRP A 178 2.31 9.63 13.03
N ILE A 179 2.56 9.21 11.79
CA ILE A 179 3.41 9.94 10.84
C ILE A 179 2.80 11.30 10.50
N VAL A 180 1.51 11.31 10.18
CA VAL A 180 0.75 12.52 9.86
C VAL A 180 0.77 13.54 11.01
N ARG A 181 0.83 13.07 12.26
CA ARG A 181 0.98 13.89 13.47
C ARG A 181 2.41 14.42 13.68
N GLY A 182 3.34 14.14 12.76
CA GLY A 182 4.74 14.55 12.83
C GLY A 182 5.51 13.81 13.91
N LYS A 183 5.19 12.52 14.14
CA LYS A 183 5.83 11.69 15.18
C LYS A 183 6.73 10.60 14.61
N TYR A 184 7.11 10.71 13.34
CA TYR A 184 8.09 9.83 12.71
C TYR A 184 9.50 10.14 13.22
#